data_AF-A0A8S4GHP0-F1
#
_entry.id   AF-A0A8S4GHP0-F1
#
_cell.length_a   1.000
_cell.length_b   1.000
_cell.length_c   1.000
_cell.angle_alpha   90.00
_cell.angle_beta   90.00
_cell.angle_gamma   90.00
#
_symmetry.space_group_name_H-M   'P 1'
#
loop_
_entity.id
_entity.type
_entity.pdbx_description
1 polymer ?
#
loop_
_entity_poly.entity_id
_entity_poly.type
_entity_poly.pdbx_seq_one_letter_code
_entity_poly.pdbx_strand_id
1 'polypeptide(L)'
;MSVQTILLDFSVDPARLGDECGQRAVFDQLETVLKDYIPNLVLSADVKIDGGSLKLLVGKKGTSVSTRLFDQGLVTVNIEYYKEENEAPLMDYKSAQVLENQLKKYLSVTKSQSYIPLKRCLFGRYYPSSDNRLLEYDIDEVLFDEQSPFQRVQVVHSKSLGNMLVLDDLQNIAEADLIYTETLMGRGVENYEGKEIIILGGGDGALLYELLKEKPKYVWMLEIDELVMKVSNKYLSTICGDVLEKRKGKNYEIIVEDCMLTLNKFMKEGRKLDYIFGDLTDIPISESACGELWEFMITILESAFKILKPSGKFMTHANGANCPESLKMYEEELLKLKPPVKFTKSKAFVPSFLEEWWFYQISFNTTDLGDA
;
A
#
# COMPACT_ATOMS: atom_id res chain seq x y z
N MET A 1 -6.92 18.72 -10.50
CA MET A 1 -5.85 19.01 -11.51
C MET A 1 -4.80 17.89 -11.56
N SER A 2 -4.11 17.67 -12.69
CA SER A 2 -3.12 16.59 -12.84
C SER A 2 -2.17 16.80 -14.02
N VAL A 3 -0.94 16.29 -13.93
CA VAL A 3 -0.11 16.02 -15.12
C VAL A 3 -0.48 14.63 -15.64
N GLN A 4 -0.84 14.57 -16.92
CA GLN A 4 -1.11 13.34 -17.64
C GLN A 4 0.16 12.90 -18.35
N THR A 5 0.64 11.69 -18.08
CA THR A 5 1.84 11.11 -18.70
C THR A 5 1.44 9.87 -19.50
N ILE A 6 1.60 9.94 -20.82
CA ILE A 6 1.33 8.84 -21.75
C ILE A 6 2.67 8.28 -22.19
N LEU A 7 2.82 6.97 -22.05
CA LEU A 7 4.05 6.24 -22.37
C LEU A 7 3.74 5.26 -23.50
N LEU A 8 4.52 5.35 -24.58
CA LEU A 8 4.44 4.45 -25.73
C LEU A 8 5.84 3.95 -26.07
N ASP A 9 5.98 2.62 -26.18
CA ASP A 9 7.21 1.96 -26.55
C ASP A 9 7.04 1.21 -27.87
N PHE A 10 8.04 1.27 -28.74
CA PHE A 10 8.08 0.60 -30.03
C PHE A 10 9.43 -0.07 -30.27
N SER A 11 9.41 -1.37 -30.53
CA SER A 11 10.56 -2.11 -31.02
C SER A 11 10.60 -2.08 -32.55
N VAL A 12 11.69 -1.58 -33.11
CA VAL A 12 11.96 -1.49 -34.55
C VAL A 12 13.23 -2.25 -34.89
N ASP A 13 13.45 -2.55 -36.17
CA ASP A 13 14.72 -3.15 -36.62
C ASP A 13 15.91 -2.24 -36.23
N PRO A 14 16.90 -2.73 -35.44
CA PRO A 14 18.07 -1.96 -35.06
C PRO A 14 18.83 -1.35 -36.24
N ALA A 15 18.81 -2.00 -37.41
CA ALA A 15 19.45 -1.47 -38.62
C ALA A 15 18.87 -0.11 -39.07
N ARG A 16 17.63 0.22 -38.66
CA ARG A 16 16.99 1.51 -38.93
C ARG A 16 17.39 2.61 -37.94
N LEU A 17 18.01 2.26 -36.81
CA LEU A 17 18.44 3.21 -35.78
C LEU A 17 19.97 3.25 -35.60
N GLY A 18 20.71 2.42 -36.33
CA GLY A 18 22.16 2.30 -36.21
C GLY A 18 22.97 3.52 -36.66
N ASP A 19 22.37 4.45 -37.39
CA ASP A 19 23.02 5.70 -37.80
C ASP A 19 22.08 6.93 -37.72
N GLU A 20 22.64 8.12 -37.90
CA GLU A 20 21.89 9.39 -37.79
C GLU A 20 20.82 9.54 -38.88
N CYS A 21 21.05 8.99 -40.07
CA CYS A 21 20.11 9.09 -41.19
C CYS A 21 18.87 8.22 -40.92
N GLY A 22 19.08 6.99 -40.46
CA GLY A 22 18.04 6.06 -40.05
C GLY A 22 17.22 6.62 -38.89
N GLN A 23 17.89 7.10 -37.83
CA GLN A 23 17.20 7.72 -36.68
C GLN A 23 16.38 8.94 -37.11
N ARG A 24 16.90 9.78 -38.01
CA ARG A 24 16.14 10.92 -38.55
C ARG A 24 14.92 10.45 -39.35
N ALA A 25 15.05 9.45 -40.20
CA ALA A 25 13.93 8.93 -40.98
C ALA A 25 12.83 8.34 -40.08
N VAL A 26 13.21 7.59 -39.04
CA VAL A 26 12.27 7.07 -38.03
C VAL A 26 11.59 8.22 -37.28
N PHE A 27 12.35 9.22 -36.86
CA PHE A 27 11.82 10.37 -36.16
C PHE A 27 10.86 11.19 -37.03
N ASP A 28 11.17 11.46 -38.30
CA ASP A 28 10.32 12.26 -39.19
C ASP A 28 8.95 11.59 -39.40
N GLN A 29 8.91 10.26 -39.48
CA GLN A 29 7.66 9.47 -39.50
C GLN A 29 6.88 9.63 -38.19
N LEU A 30 7.58 9.55 -37.06
CA LEU A 30 7.01 9.68 -35.73
C LEU A 30 6.40 11.08 -35.51
N GLU A 31 7.18 12.12 -35.83
CA GLU A 31 6.77 13.53 -35.69
C GLU A 31 5.55 13.83 -36.56
N THR A 32 5.51 13.32 -37.79
CA THR A 32 4.36 13.48 -38.70
C THR A 32 3.07 12.99 -38.06
N VAL A 33 3.09 11.76 -37.51
CA VAL A 33 1.91 11.20 -36.86
C VAL A 33 1.57 11.96 -35.57
N LEU A 34 2.56 12.32 -34.74
CA LEU A 34 2.31 13.04 -33.48
C LEU A 34 1.65 14.41 -33.71
N LYS A 35 2.03 15.12 -34.77
CA LYS A 35 1.46 16.44 -35.13
C LYS A 35 -0.04 16.37 -35.45
N ASP A 36 -0.56 15.23 -35.88
CA ASP A 36 -2.00 15.03 -36.13
C ASP A 36 -2.83 14.96 -34.83
N TYR A 37 -2.20 14.58 -33.71
CA TYR A 37 -2.87 14.39 -32.42
C TYR A 37 -2.55 15.51 -31.42
N ILE A 38 -1.39 16.15 -31.54
CA ILE A 38 -0.92 17.17 -30.61
C ILE A 38 -0.82 18.52 -31.34
N PRO A 39 -1.75 19.46 -31.09
CA PRO A 39 -1.80 20.72 -31.83
C PRO A 39 -0.58 21.60 -31.60
N ASN A 40 0.01 22.10 -32.70
CA ASN A 40 1.16 23.01 -32.70
C ASN A 40 2.42 22.39 -32.06
N LEU A 41 2.62 21.09 -32.27
CA LEU A 41 3.83 20.40 -31.81
C LEU A 41 5.04 20.84 -32.67
N VAL A 42 6.09 21.34 -32.01
CA VAL A 42 7.31 21.84 -32.64
C VAL A 42 8.53 21.20 -32.00
N LEU A 43 9.48 20.72 -32.81
CA LEU A 43 10.78 20.26 -32.34
C LEU A 43 11.54 21.42 -31.67
N SER A 44 11.83 21.27 -30.38
CA SER A 44 12.55 22.26 -29.57
C SER A 44 14.02 21.91 -29.36
N ALA A 45 14.35 20.62 -29.29
CA ALA A 45 15.72 20.17 -29.12
C ALA A 45 15.96 18.82 -29.78
N ASP A 46 17.16 18.67 -30.32
CA ASP A 46 17.69 17.44 -30.89
C ASP A 46 19.05 17.19 -30.26
N VAL A 47 19.14 16.16 -29.43
CA VAL A 47 20.32 15.88 -28.62
C VAL A 47 20.83 14.49 -28.94
N LYS A 48 22.08 14.40 -29.40
CA LYS A 48 22.80 13.14 -29.48
C LYS A 48 23.29 12.76 -28.08
N ILE A 49 22.95 11.55 -27.65
CA ILE A 49 23.36 11.02 -26.34
C ILE A 49 23.77 9.56 -26.53
N ASP A 50 24.55 9.03 -25.60
CA ASP A 50 25.07 7.68 -25.72
C ASP A 50 23.96 6.65 -25.99
N GLY A 51 24.23 5.69 -26.90
CA GLY A 51 23.23 4.71 -27.35
C GLY A 51 22.08 5.25 -28.22
N GLY A 52 22.16 6.47 -28.79
CA GLY A 52 21.23 6.93 -29.84
C GLY A 52 20.96 8.44 -29.89
N SER A 53 19.69 8.85 -29.95
CA SER A 53 19.28 10.27 -29.86
C SER A 53 18.04 10.52 -29.01
N LEU A 54 17.89 11.74 -28.51
CA LEU A 54 16.74 12.26 -27.78
C LEU A 54 16.22 13.48 -28.53
N LYS A 55 14.93 13.48 -28.86
CA LYS A 55 14.25 14.64 -29.43
C LYS A 55 13.19 15.13 -28.45
N LEU A 56 13.14 16.44 -28.27
CA LEU A 56 12.16 17.10 -27.41
C LEU A 56 11.28 18.00 -28.26
N LEU A 57 9.98 17.78 -28.21
CA LEU A 57 8.98 18.60 -28.86
C LEU A 57 8.10 19.28 -27.82
N VAL A 58 7.65 20.48 -28.15
CA VAL A 58 6.77 21.29 -27.30
C VAL A 58 5.49 21.65 -28.05
N GLY A 59 4.36 21.59 -27.36
CA GLY A 59 3.04 21.93 -27.86
C GLY A 59 2.36 23.00 -27.02
N LYS A 60 1.11 23.33 -27.33
CA LYS A 60 0.32 24.28 -26.53
C LYS A 60 0.03 23.74 -25.12
N LYS A 61 -0.32 24.66 -24.22
CA LYS A 61 -0.68 24.38 -22.81
C LYS A 61 0.39 23.61 -22.03
N GLY A 62 1.67 23.86 -22.34
CA GLY A 62 2.78 23.19 -21.66
C GLY A 62 2.91 21.70 -22.00
N THR A 63 2.29 21.23 -23.08
CA THR A 63 2.48 19.86 -23.56
C THR A 63 3.94 19.67 -23.98
N SER A 64 4.59 18.63 -23.47
CA SER A 64 5.92 18.21 -23.89
C SER A 64 5.85 16.79 -24.44
N VAL A 65 6.67 16.51 -25.46
CA VAL A 65 6.86 15.16 -25.98
C VAL A 65 8.35 14.89 -26.02
N SER A 66 8.80 13.84 -25.33
CA SER A 66 10.16 13.34 -25.47
C SER A 66 10.15 12.03 -26.23
N THR A 67 10.94 11.98 -27.31
CA THR A 67 11.13 10.75 -28.10
C THR A 67 12.58 10.31 -27.98
N ARG A 68 12.80 9.11 -27.45
CA ARG A 68 14.12 8.52 -27.33
C ARG A 68 14.27 7.41 -28.36
N LEU A 69 15.27 7.51 -29.21
CA LEU A 69 15.61 6.52 -30.21
C LEU A 69 16.90 5.84 -29.75
N PHE A 70 16.79 4.61 -29.25
CA PHE A 70 17.92 3.77 -28.87
C PHE A 70 18.42 2.98 -30.08
N ASP A 71 19.71 3.00 -30.35
CA ASP A 71 20.30 2.34 -31.53
C ASP A 71 20.14 0.80 -31.54
N GLN A 72 19.79 0.20 -30.39
CA GLN A 72 19.47 -1.22 -30.26
C GLN A 72 18.03 -1.58 -30.68
N GLY A 73 17.31 -0.67 -31.34
CA GLY A 73 15.98 -0.96 -31.89
C GLY A 73 14.81 -0.62 -30.97
N LEU A 74 14.99 0.24 -29.96
CA LEU A 74 13.90 0.69 -29.09
C LEU A 74 13.61 2.18 -29.33
N VAL A 75 12.34 2.52 -29.52
CA VAL A 75 11.86 3.90 -29.58
C VAL A 75 10.85 4.10 -28.46
N THR A 76 11.10 5.06 -27.57
CA THR A 76 10.13 5.44 -26.53
C THR A 76 9.59 6.84 -26.80
N VAL A 77 8.32 7.05 -26.50
CA VAL A 77 7.60 8.31 -26.70
C VAL A 77 6.84 8.61 -25.41
N ASN A 78 7.24 9.68 -24.74
CA ASN A 78 6.59 10.16 -23.52
C ASN A 78 5.89 11.47 -23.85
N ILE A 79 4.56 11.51 -23.71
CA ILE A 79 3.75 12.71 -23.88
C ILE A 79 3.30 13.15 -22.50
N GLU A 80 3.68 14.35 -22.09
CA GLU A 80 3.25 14.94 -20.82
C GLU A 80 2.48 16.22 -21.07
N TYR A 81 1.34 16.37 -20.41
CA TYR A 81 0.58 17.61 -20.46
C TYR A 81 -0.16 17.86 -19.16
N TYR A 82 -0.34 19.12 -18.83
CA TYR A 82 -1.11 19.53 -17.68
C TYR A 82 -2.60 19.60 -18.04
N LYS A 83 -3.44 19.05 -17.16
CA LYS A 83 -4.89 18.97 -17.32
C LYS A 83 -5.57 19.51 -16.07
N GLU A 84 -6.45 20.49 -16.26
CA GLU A 84 -7.34 20.96 -15.19
C GLU A 84 -8.44 19.91 -14.88
N GLU A 85 -9.02 19.98 -13.69
CA GLU A 85 -9.96 18.95 -13.21
C GLU A 85 -11.16 18.74 -14.14
N ASN A 86 -11.78 19.84 -14.53
CA ASN A 86 -12.96 19.87 -15.40
C ASN A 86 -12.64 19.94 -16.90
N GLU A 87 -11.35 19.85 -17.28
CA GLU A 87 -10.95 19.83 -18.68
C GLU A 87 -11.04 18.41 -19.25
N ALA A 88 -11.39 18.26 -20.53
CA ALA A 88 -11.24 16.98 -21.21
C ALA A 88 -9.74 16.66 -21.39
N PRO A 89 -9.32 15.39 -21.27
CA PRO A 89 -7.93 15.04 -21.56
C PRO A 89 -7.59 15.36 -23.03
N LEU A 90 -6.36 15.84 -23.29
CA LEU A 90 -5.84 15.96 -24.65
C LEU A 90 -5.93 14.61 -25.38
N MET A 91 -5.67 13.55 -24.64
CA MET A 91 -5.71 12.17 -25.12
C MET A 91 -6.14 11.26 -23.97
N ASP A 92 -7.27 10.59 -24.17
CA ASP A 92 -7.75 9.50 -23.33
C ASP A 92 -7.13 8.15 -23.74
N TYR A 93 -7.43 7.09 -23.00
CA TYR A 93 -6.91 5.76 -23.28
C TYR A 93 -7.22 5.29 -24.71
N LYS A 94 -8.43 5.56 -25.22
CA LYS A 94 -8.85 5.11 -26.54
C LYS A 94 -8.11 5.86 -27.66
N SER A 95 -7.96 7.18 -27.52
CA SER A 95 -7.20 7.99 -28.47
C SER A 95 -5.70 7.69 -28.43
N ALA A 96 -5.14 7.34 -27.26
CA ALA A 96 -3.78 6.84 -27.14
C ALA A 96 -3.58 5.51 -27.89
N GLN A 97 -4.51 4.57 -27.78
CA GLN A 97 -4.48 3.33 -28.59
C GLN A 97 -4.60 3.59 -30.10
N VAL A 98 -5.40 4.57 -30.51
CA VAL A 98 -5.50 4.96 -31.92
C VAL A 98 -4.18 5.55 -32.42
N LEU A 99 -3.55 6.44 -31.64
CA LEU A 99 -2.23 6.99 -31.94
C LEU A 99 -1.18 5.87 -32.06
N GLU A 100 -1.12 4.96 -31.09
CA GLU A 100 -0.22 3.81 -31.12
C GLU A 100 -0.39 2.99 -32.41
N ASN A 101 -1.64 2.73 -32.80
CA ASN A 101 -1.95 1.97 -34.01
C ASN A 101 -1.59 2.69 -35.31
N GLN A 102 -1.62 4.03 -35.34
CA GLN A 102 -1.08 4.77 -36.48
C GLN A 102 0.44 4.68 -36.49
N LEU A 103 1.11 4.94 -35.36
CA LEU A 103 2.57 4.86 -35.26
C LEU A 103 3.11 3.49 -35.69
N LYS A 104 2.45 2.38 -35.31
CA LYS A 104 2.77 1.03 -35.80
C LYS A 104 2.89 0.91 -37.32
N LYS A 105 1.95 1.52 -38.05
CA LYS A 105 1.87 1.43 -39.52
C LYS A 105 3.04 2.14 -40.19
N TYR A 106 3.46 3.27 -39.63
CA TYR A 106 4.53 4.09 -40.21
C TYR A 106 5.92 3.63 -39.78
N LEU A 107 6.05 3.08 -38.57
CA LEU A 107 7.33 2.73 -37.97
C LEU A 107 7.78 1.28 -38.24
N SER A 108 7.06 0.47 -39.01
CA SER A 108 7.38 -0.95 -39.29
C SER A 108 7.80 -1.71 -38.02
N VAL A 109 6.90 -1.70 -37.04
CA VAL A 109 7.17 -2.12 -35.65
C VAL A 109 7.07 -3.64 -35.50
N THR A 110 8.02 -4.24 -34.78
CA THR A 110 8.00 -5.67 -34.40
C THR A 110 7.15 -5.91 -33.15
N LYS A 111 7.23 -4.99 -32.18
CA LYS A 111 6.44 -5.01 -30.94
C LYS A 111 6.15 -3.58 -30.51
N SER A 112 4.97 -3.31 -29.98
CA SER A 112 4.69 -2.06 -29.29
C SER A 112 4.07 -2.32 -27.93
N GLN A 113 4.08 -1.29 -27.09
CA GLN A 113 3.42 -1.29 -25.80
C GLN A 113 2.91 0.12 -25.50
N SER A 114 1.61 0.24 -25.21
CA SER A 114 1.00 1.45 -24.68
C SER A 114 0.56 1.18 -23.24
N TYR A 115 0.95 2.07 -22.33
CA TYR A 115 0.54 1.97 -20.93
C TYR A 115 -0.73 2.77 -20.68
N ILE A 116 -1.42 2.50 -19.57
CA ILE A 116 -2.50 3.36 -19.10
C ILE A 116 -1.89 4.73 -18.77
N PRO A 117 -2.49 5.85 -19.22
CA PRO A 117 -1.98 7.18 -18.90
C PRO A 117 -1.86 7.38 -17.39
N LEU A 118 -0.65 7.70 -16.93
CA LEU A 118 -0.40 7.98 -15.52
C LEU A 118 -0.89 9.38 -15.16
N LYS A 119 -1.58 9.50 -14.03
CA LYS A 119 -2.17 10.73 -13.52
C LYS A 119 -1.38 11.23 -12.32
N ARG A 120 -0.37 12.04 -12.56
CA ARG A 120 0.47 12.63 -11.52
C ARG A 120 -0.27 13.83 -10.92
N CYS A 121 -0.95 13.58 -9.80
CA CYS A 121 -1.83 14.53 -9.13
C CYS A 121 -1.16 15.11 -7.87
N LEU A 122 -1.82 16.10 -7.25
CA LEU A 122 -1.45 16.59 -5.92
C LEU A 122 -1.76 15.58 -4.80
N PHE A 123 -2.48 14.50 -5.14
CA PHE A 123 -2.83 13.43 -4.22
C PHE A 123 -2.48 12.06 -4.80
N GLY A 124 -2.20 11.11 -3.91
CA GLY A 124 -1.87 9.74 -4.26
C GLY A 124 -3.04 9.05 -4.96
N ARG A 125 -2.76 8.50 -6.14
CA ARG A 125 -3.60 7.49 -6.82
C ARG A 125 -2.89 6.16 -6.97
N TYR A 126 -1.61 6.17 -6.63
CA TYR A 126 -0.70 5.08 -6.83
C TYR A 126 -0.08 4.76 -5.49
N TYR A 127 -0.36 3.57 -4.98
CA TYR A 127 0.26 3.06 -3.77
C TYR A 127 0.95 1.74 -4.14
N PRO A 128 2.18 1.50 -3.67
CA PRO A 128 2.87 0.26 -3.96
C PRO A 128 2.19 -0.92 -3.22
N SER A 129 2.24 -2.10 -3.82
CA SER A 129 2.03 -3.35 -3.08
C SER A 129 3.20 -3.66 -2.16
N SER A 130 3.06 -4.62 -1.26
CA SER A 130 4.16 -5.03 -0.37
C SER A 130 5.39 -5.55 -1.15
N ASP A 131 5.21 -6.06 -2.36
CA ASP A 131 6.29 -6.50 -3.28
C ASP A 131 6.70 -5.43 -4.32
N ASN A 132 6.42 -4.14 -4.06
CA ASN A 132 6.82 -2.99 -4.87
C ASN A 132 6.21 -2.93 -6.29
N ARG A 133 5.04 -3.53 -6.51
CA ARG A 133 4.29 -3.34 -7.77
C ARG A 133 3.53 -2.02 -7.71
N LEU A 134 3.46 -1.32 -8.83
CA LEU A 134 2.64 -0.12 -8.96
C LEU A 134 1.16 -0.49 -9.03
N LEU A 135 0.37 -0.12 -8.01
CA LEU A 135 -1.08 -0.28 -8.02
C LEU A 135 -1.73 1.08 -8.28
N GLU A 136 -2.72 1.14 -9.18
CA GLU A 136 -3.56 2.32 -9.39
C GLU A 136 -4.92 2.10 -8.75
N TYR A 137 -5.36 3.05 -7.93
CA TYR A 137 -6.67 3.06 -7.29
C TYR A 137 -7.61 4.04 -8.00
N ASP A 138 -8.90 3.73 -7.99
CA ASP A 138 -9.99 4.55 -8.56
C ASP A 138 -10.41 5.70 -7.63
N ILE A 139 -9.42 6.35 -7.01
CA ILE A 139 -9.61 7.47 -6.08
C ILE A 139 -10.17 8.68 -6.82
N ASP A 140 -11.19 9.32 -6.27
CA ASP A 140 -11.78 10.54 -6.84
C ASP A 140 -11.78 11.74 -5.90
N GLU A 141 -11.56 11.54 -4.60
CA GLU A 141 -11.51 12.62 -3.62
C GLU A 141 -10.45 12.38 -2.53
N VAL A 142 -9.84 13.46 -2.04
CA VAL A 142 -9.07 13.48 -0.79
C VAL A 142 -9.93 14.11 0.28
N LEU A 143 -10.27 13.32 1.30
CA LEU A 143 -11.14 13.75 2.40
C LEU A 143 -10.34 14.36 3.55
N PHE A 144 -9.07 13.96 3.69
CA PHE A 144 -8.13 14.41 4.71
C PHE A 144 -6.67 14.14 4.30
N ASP A 145 -5.75 15.05 4.62
CA ASP A 145 -4.29 14.87 4.43
C ASP A 145 -3.52 15.82 5.36
N GLU A 146 -3.00 15.31 6.47
CA GLU A 146 -2.17 16.08 7.39
C GLU A 146 -1.02 15.24 7.97
N GLN A 147 0.04 15.91 8.41
CA GLN A 147 1.15 15.29 9.14
C GLN A 147 0.86 15.34 10.65
N SER A 148 0.80 14.18 11.31
CA SER A 148 0.81 14.07 12.76
C SER A 148 2.25 14.11 13.31
N PRO A 149 2.46 14.18 14.64
CA PRO A 149 3.79 14.00 15.23
C PRO A 149 4.46 12.66 14.93
N PHE A 150 3.70 11.67 14.43
CA PHE A 150 4.16 10.30 14.21
C PHE A 150 4.27 9.95 12.73
N GLN A 151 3.27 10.33 11.91
CA GLN A 151 3.15 9.89 10.52
C GLN A 151 2.24 10.83 9.72
N ARG A 152 2.31 10.77 8.39
CA ARG A 152 1.34 11.40 7.50
C ARG A 152 0.06 10.58 7.52
N VAL A 153 -1.06 11.24 7.76
CA VAL A 153 -2.39 10.62 7.87
C VAL A 153 -3.25 11.15 6.72
N GLN A 154 -3.71 10.23 5.87
CA GLN A 154 -4.59 10.55 4.75
C GLN A 154 -5.87 9.73 4.81
N VAL A 155 -6.96 10.35 4.36
CA VAL A 155 -8.19 9.63 4.01
C VAL A 155 -8.58 10.01 2.59
N VAL A 156 -8.72 9.00 1.74
CA VAL A 156 -9.11 9.15 0.34
C VAL A 156 -10.39 8.38 0.06
N HIS A 157 -11.22 8.87 -0.87
CA HIS A 157 -12.39 8.14 -1.34
C HIS A 157 -12.05 7.35 -2.61
N SER A 158 -12.27 6.05 -2.58
CA SER A 158 -12.24 5.15 -3.74
C SER A 158 -13.66 4.75 -4.10
N LYS A 159 -13.97 4.77 -5.41
CA LYS A 159 -15.31 4.40 -5.90
C LYS A 159 -15.67 2.94 -5.64
N SER A 160 -14.68 2.04 -5.64
CA SER A 160 -14.88 0.61 -5.47
C SER A 160 -14.64 0.13 -4.04
N LEU A 161 -13.83 0.84 -3.25
CA LEU A 161 -13.42 0.42 -1.90
C LEU A 161 -14.04 1.26 -0.77
N GLY A 162 -14.71 2.37 -1.11
CA GLY A 162 -15.18 3.35 -0.14
C GLY A 162 -14.03 4.23 0.37
N ASN A 163 -14.16 4.74 1.59
CA ASN A 163 -13.10 5.52 2.21
C ASN A 163 -11.93 4.60 2.61
N MET A 164 -10.70 5.07 2.35
CA MET A 164 -9.46 4.36 2.67
C MET A 164 -8.60 5.21 3.60
N LEU A 165 -8.11 4.60 4.68
CA LEU A 165 -7.03 5.13 5.51
C LEU A 165 -5.68 4.82 4.86
N VAL A 166 -4.86 5.84 4.70
CA VAL A 166 -3.50 5.72 4.17
C VAL A 166 -2.56 6.41 5.15
N LEU A 167 -1.54 5.68 5.62
CA LEU A 167 -0.52 6.19 6.57
C LEU A 167 0.85 6.13 5.91
N ASP A 168 1.58 7.24 5.89
CA ASP A 168 2.89 7.36 5.20
C ASP A 168 2.89 6.79 3.77
N ASP A 169 1.83 7.09 3.02
CA ASP A 169 1.60 6.62 1.65
C ASP A 169 1.46 5.09 1.50
N LEU A 170 1.13 4.37 2.59
CA LEU A 170 0.76 2.95 2.60
C LEU A 170 -0.73 2.76 2.93
N GLN A 171 -1.40 1.88 2.20
CA GLN A 171 -2.79 1.51 2.48
C GLN A 171 -2.89 0.70 3.78
N ASN A 172 -3.72 1.16 4.72
CA ASN A 172 -3.90 0.47 6.01
C ASN A 172 -5.24 -0.27 6.10
N ILE A 173 -6.34 0.39 5.72
CA ILE A 173 -7.67 -0.22 5.70
C ILE A 173 -8.64 0.61 4.85
N ALA A 174 -9.63 -0.04 4.27
CA ALA A 174 -10.77 0.58 3.60
C ALA A 174 -12.10 0.09 4.18
N GLU A 175 -13.19 0.81 3.89
CA GLU A 175 -14.54 0.37 4.26
C GLU A 175 -14.91 -1.00 3.66
N ALA A 176 -14.28 -1.39 2.54
CA ALA A 176 -14.45 -2.70 1.91
C ALA A 176 -13.68 -3.85 2.60
N ASP A 177 -12.81 -3.57 3.57
CA ASP A 177 -11.84 -4.54 4.11
C ASP A 177 -12.30 -5.28 5.36
N LEU A 178 -13.61 -5.50 5.55
CA LEU A 178 -14.09 -6.32 6.67
C LEU A 178 -13.35 -7.67 6.73
N ILE A 179 -13.01 -8.26 5.58
CA ILE A 179 -12.24 -9.50 5.50
C ILE A 179 -10.87 -9.45 6.19
N TYR A 180 -10.19 -8.29 6.19
CA TYR A 180 -8.95 -8.10 6.94
C TYR A 180 -9.21 -8.29 8.43
N THR A 181 -10.19 -7.56 8.96
CA THR A 181 -10.55 -7.60 10.38
C THR A 181 -11.03 -8.99 10.80
N GLU A 182 -11.90 -9.62 10.01
CA GLU A 182 -12.43 -10.96 10.29
C GLU A 182 -11.34 -12.04 10.29
N THR A 183 -10.36 -11.93 9.37
CA THR A 183 -9.25 -12.88 9.28
C THR A 183 -8.26 -12.68 10.43
N LEU A 184 -7.93 -11.42 10.76
CA LEU A 184 -7.08 -11.08 11.91
C LEU A 184 -7.67 -11.59 13.23
N MET A 185 -8.98 -11.42 13.44
CA MET A 185 -9.68 -11.93 14.62
C MET A 185 -10.04 -13.42 14.55
N GLY A 186 -9.67 -14.16 13.49
CA GLY A 186 -10.05 -15.57 13.36
C GLY A 186 -11.55 -15.80 13.53
N ARG A 187 -12.40 -14.96 12.93
CA ARG A 187 -13.85 -15.01 13.10
C ARG A 187 -14.39 -16.41 12.82
N GLY A 188 -15.26 -16.89 13.70
CA GLY A 188 -15.88 -18.21 13.61
C GLY A 188 -14.96 -19.37 14.01
N VAL A 189 -13.66 -19.11 14.24
CA VAL A 189 -12.70 -20.08 14.77
C VAL A 189 -12.44 -19.81 16.26
N GLU A 190 -12.22 -18.55 16.61
CA GLU A 190 -11.97 -18.12 17.98
C GLU A 190 -13.26 -17.72 18.71
N ASN A 191 -13.26 -17.87 20.04
CA ASN A 191 -14.35 -17.43 20.90
C ASN A 191 -13.86 -16.35 21.87
N TYR A 192 -14.43 -15.16 21.75
CA TYR A 192 -14.10 -13.97 22.55
C TYR A 192 -15.05 -13.73 23.72
N GLU A 193 -16.11 -14.52 23.89
CA GLU A 193 -17.08 -14.34 24.98
C GLU A 193 -16.38 -14.45 26.35
N GLY A 194 -16.50 -13.39 27.15
CA GLY A 194 -15.91 -13.33 28.50
C GLY A 194 -14.38 -13.22 28.52
N LYS A 195 -13.72 -12.92 27.40
CA LYS A 195 -12.25 -12.82 27.31
C LYS A 195 -11.72 -11.42 27.60
N GLU A 196 -10.50 -11.37 28.14
CA GLU A 196 -9.72 -10.14 28.33
C GLU A 196 -8.70 -10.00 27.20
N ILE A 197 -8.78 -8.89 26.49
CA ILE A 197 -8.11 -8.67 25.20
C ILE A 197 -7.36 -7.34 25.25
N ILE A 198 -6.19 -7.27 24.64
CA ILE A 198 -5.52 -6.01 24.31
C ILE A 198 -5.23 -5.93 22.82
N ILE A 199 -5.42 -4.74 22.24
CA ILE A 199 -5.07 -4.39 20.86
C ILE A 199 -3.92 -3.38 20.95
N LEU A 200 -2.82 -3.69 20.27
CA LEU A 200 -1.67 -2.80 20.11
C LEU A 200 -1.80 -2.16 18.72
N GLY A 201 -2.06 -0.85 18.67
CA GLY A 201 -2.47 -0.13 17.47
C GLY A 201 -3.97 -0.18 17.23
N GLY A 202 -4.38 -0.38 15.97
CA GLY A 202 -5.79 -0.42 15.57
C GLY A 202 -6.50 0.94 15.63
N GLY A 203 -5.79 2.03 15.30
CA GLY A 203 -6.31 3.40 15.33
C GLY A 203 -7.51 3.66 14.39
N ASP A 204 -7.76 2.78 13.43
CA ASP A 204 -8.98 2.76 12.61
C ASP A 204 -10.22 2.30 13.39
N GLY A 205 -10.05 1.52 14.45
CA GLY A 205 -11.10 1.06 15.36
C GLY A 205 -11.96 -0.10 14.85
N ALA A 206 -11.73 -0.65 13.65
CA ALA A 206 -12.54 -1.73 13.09
C ALA A 206 -12.43 -3.01 13.90
N LEU A 207 -11.21 -3.39 14.30
CA LEU A 207 -10.98 -4.57 15.13
C LEU A 207 -11.68 -4.47 16.50
N LEU A 208 -11.59 -3.31 17.16
CA LEU A 208 -12.31 -3.06 18.41
C LEU A 208 -13.83 -3.17 18.20
N TYR A 209 -14.35 -2.55 17.14
CA TYR A 209 -15.78 -2.55 16.85
C TYR A 209 -16.31 -3.96 16.59
N GLU A 210 -15.58 -4.79 15.85
CA GLU A 210 -15.97 -6.18 15.59
C GLU A 210 -15.83 -7.08 16.83
N LEU A 211 -14.75 -6.95 17.60
CA LEU A 211 -14.56 -7.73 18.83
C LEU A 211 -15.66 -7.48 19.85
N LEU A 212 -16.16 -6.24 19.97
CA LEU A 212 -17.25 -5.92 20.91
C LEU A 212 -18.56 -6.65 20.61
N LYS A 213 -18.79 -7.08 19.36
CA LYS A 213 -19.96 -7.88 18.97
C LYS A 213 -19.89 -9.31 19.53
N GLU A 214 -18.69 -9.80 19.81
CA GLU A 214 -18.39 -11.14 20.35
C GLU A 214 -18.40 -11.20 21.89
N LYS A 215 -18.94 -10.15 22.55
CA LYS A 215 -19.17 -10.08 24.01
C LYS A 215 -17.92 -10.35 24.89
N PRO A 216 -16.77 -9.70 24.63
CA PRO A 216 -15.60 -9.82 25.48
C PRO A 216 -15.88 -9.28 26.88
N LYS A 217 -15.13 -9.78 27.87
CA LYS A 217 -15.16 -9.25 29.24
C LYS A 217 -14.60 -7.83 29.26
N TYR A 218 -13.45 -7.63 28.61
CA TYR A 218 -12.86 -6.29 28.47
C TYR A 218 -11.86 -6.24 27.30
N VAL A 219 -11.85 -5.13 26.57
CA VAL A 219 -10.87 -4.83 25.51
C VAL A 219 -10.12 -3.54 25.84
N TRP A 220 -8.80 -3.59 25.93
CA TRP A 220 -7.95 -2.39 25.91
C TRP A 220 -7.43 -2.18 24.49
N MET A 221 -7.55 -0.98 23.95
CA MET A 221 -6.94 -0.62 22.66
C MET A 221 -5.92 0.49 22.90
N LEU A 222 -4.70 0.30 22.43
CA LEU A 222 -3.57 1.22 22.66
C LEU A 222 -3.18 1.86 21.33
N GLU A 223 -3.46 3.13 21.16
CA GLU A 223 -3.12 3.87 19.94
C GLU A 223 -2.30 5.11 20.33
N ILE A 224 -1.18 5.33 19.65
CA ILE A 224 -0.28 6.45 19.94
C ILE A 224 -0.75 7.74 19.26
N ASP A 225 -1.40 7.61 18.11
CA ASP A 225 -1.76 8.71 17.23
C ASP A 225 -3.25 9.10 17.35
N GLU A 226 -3.51 10.13 18.14
CA GLU A 226 -4.85 10.72 18.28
C GLU A 226 -5.43 11.21 16.95
N LEU A 227 -4.58 11.60 15.98
CA LEU A 227 -5.06 12.09 14.69
C LEU A 227 -5.69 10.97 13.88
N VAL A 228 -5.02 9.80 13.81
CA VAL A 228 -5.53 8.60 13.14
C VAL A 228 -6.93 8.28 13.64
N MET A 229 -7.13 8.24 14.96
CA MET A 229 -8.45 7.91 15.50
C MET A 229 -9.51 8.98 15.23
N LYS A 230 -9.16 10.27 15.26
CA LYS A 230 -10.10 11.35 14.97
C LYS A 230 -10.59 11.28 13.53
N VAL A 231 -9.68 11.03 12.59
CA VAL A 231 -10.04 10.96 11.18
C VAL A 231 -10.79 9.68 10.86
N SER A 232 -10.40 8.55 11.46
CA SER A 232 -11.12 7.28 11.31
C SER A 232 -12.53 7.37 11.87
N ASN A 233 -12.72 8.00 13.03
CA ASN A 233 -14.07 8.24 13.56
C ASN A 233 -14.93 9.08 12.60
N LYS A 234 -14.34 10.08 11.94
CA LYS A 234 -15.05 10.99 11.06
C LYS A 234 -15.39 10.37 9.71
N TYR A 235 -14.46 9.60 9.12
CA TYR A 235 -14.55 9.17 7.73
C TYR A 235 -14.69 7.65 7.56
N LEU A 236 -14.45 6.84 8.59
CA LEU A 236 -14.51 5.37 8.57
C LEU A 236 -15.53 4.83 9.57
N SER A 237 -16.54 5.64 9.91
CA SER A 237 -17.60 5.28 10.88
C SER A 237 -18.39 4.01 10.51
N THR A 238 -18.38 3.59 9.24
CA THR A 238 -19.00 2.35 8.79
C THR A 238 -18.31 1.10 9.33
N ILE A 239 -16.98 1.16 9.56
CA ILE A 239 -16.19 0.05 10.08
C ILE A 239 -15.85 0.18 11.56
N CYS A 240 -15.82 1.40 12.12
CA CYS A 240 -15.52 1.62 13.55
C CYS A 240 -16.74 1.95 14.42
N GLY A 241 -17.91 2.24 13.82
CA GLY A 241 -19.09 2.69 14.56
C GLY A 241 -18.78 3.95 15.38
N ASP A 242 -19.16 3.94 16.66
CA ASP A 242 -18.97 5.06 17.60
C ASP A 242 -17.88 4.80 18.67
N VAL A 243 -17.09 3.75 18.52
CA VAL A 243 -16.13 3.33 19.57
C VAL A 243 -15.02 4.35 19.76
N LEU A 244 -14.58 4.96 18.65
CA LEU A 244 -13.53 5.98 18.62
C LEU A 244 -14.02 7.32 19.19
N GLU A 245 -15.27 7.72 18.92
CA GLU A 245 -15.87 8.91 19.54
C GLU A 245 -15.99 8.76 21.05
N LYS A 246 -16.52 7.62 21.51
CA LYS A 246 -16.78 7.39 22.95
C LYS A 246 -15.51 7.19 23.75
N ARG A 247 -14.46 6.63 23.15
CA ARG A 247 -13.17 6.22 23.77
C ARG A 247 -13.27 5.17 24.89
N LYS A 248 -14.39 5.08 25.59
CA LYS A 248 -14.60 4.17 26.72
C LYS A 248 -16.06 3.73 26.79
N GLY A 249 -16.26 2.45 27.03
CA GLY A 249 -17.56 1.86 27.23
C GLY A 249 -17.61 0.94 28.45
N LYS A 250 -18.65 0.11 28.51
CA LYS A 250 -18.85 -0.84 29.61
C LYS A 250 -17.76 -1.91 29.68
N ASN A 251 -17.27 -2.34 28.52
CA ASN A 251 -16.34 -3.47 28.36
C ASN A 251 -15.16 -3.12 27.44
N TYR A 252 -14.82 -1.84 27.30
CA TYR A 252 -13.60 -1.42 26.62
C TYR A 252 -13.11 -0.04 27.03
N GLU A 253 -11.85 0.23 26.76
CA GLU A 253 -11.22 1.53 26.88
C GLU A 253 -10.09 1.68 25.86
N ILE A 254 -10.04 2.83 25.20
CA ILE A 254 -8.95 3.26 24.33
C ILE A 254 -7.99 4.10 25.18
N ILE A 255 -6.71 3.74 25.17
CA ILE A 255 -5.64 4.45 25.88
C ILE A 255 -4.72 5.07 24.84
N VAL A 256 -4.56 6.39 24.90
CA VAL A 256 -3.81 7.16 23.91
C VAL A 256 -2.36 7.32 24.36
N GLU A 257 -1.52 6.33 24.06
CA GLU A 257 -0.10 6.31 24.45
C GLU A 257 0.69 5.26 23.65
N ASP A 258 2.03 5.31 23.79
CA ASP A 258 2.89 4.20 23.36
C ASP A 258 2.50 2.91 24.10
N CYS A 259 2.18 1.88 23.33
CA CYS A 259 1.71 0.60 23.84
C CYS A 259 2.66 -0.05 24.86
N MET A 260 3.97 0.21 24.78
CA MET A 260 4.96 -0.31 25.70
C MET A 260 4.75 0.19 27.13
N LEU A 261 4.16 1.36 27.34
CA LEU A 261 3.86 1.89 28.67
C LEU A 261 2.83 1.01 29.39
N THR A 262 1.70 0.71 28.73
CA THR A 262 0.68 -0.17 29.29
C THR A 262 1.15 -1.62 29.38
N LEU A 263 1.91 -2.14 28.40
CA LEU A 263 2.51 -3.49 28.50
C LEU A 263 3.40 -3.61 29.74
N ASN A 264 4.28 -2.63 29.98
CA ASN A 264 5.15 -2.58 31.16
C ASN A 264 4.36 -2.49 32.47
N LYS A 265 3.27 -1.73 32.49
CA LYS A 265 2.35 -1.66 33.63
C LYS A 265 1.71 -3.02 33.92
N PHE A 266 1.16 -3.68 32.90
CA PHE A 266 0.52 -4.99 33.06
C PHE A 266 1.50 -6.08 33.51
N MET A 267 2.75 -6.03 33.03
CA MET A 267 3.82 -6.92 33.52
C MET A 267 4.09 -6.71 35.03
N LYS A 268 4.19 -5.47 35.49
CA LYS A 268 4.41 -5.15 36.92
C LYS A 268 3.23 -5.58 37.80
N GLU A 269 2.01 -5.47 37.28
CA GLU A 269 0.78 -5.90 37.96
C GLU A 269 0.58 -7.43 37.93
N GLY A 270 1.42 -8.18 37.20
CA GLY A 270 1.24 -9.63 37.01
C GLY A 270 -0.03 -9.98 36.21
N ARG A 271 -0.57 -9.03 35.43
CA ARG A 271 -1.79 -9.23 34.64
C ARG A 271 -1.54 -10.20 33.51
N LYS A 272 -2.51 -11.10 33.28
CA LYS A 272 -2.48 -12.07 32.19
C LYS A 272 -3.74 -11.97 31.33
N LEU A 273 -3.59 -11.94 30.01
CA LEU A 273 -4.65 -11.74 29.03
C LEU A 273 -4.91 -13.00 28.21
N ASP A 274 -6.15 -13.15 27.71
CA ASP A 274 -6.53 -14.27 26.84
C ASP A 274 -6.04 -14.05 25.41
N TYR A 275 -6.17 -12.83 24.89
CA TYR A 275 -5.72 -12.47 23.54
C TYR A 275 -4.95 -11.16 23.55
N ILE A 276 -3.95 -11.10 22.67
CA ILE A 276 -3.20 -9.90 22.35
C ILE A 276 -3.20 -9.76 20.84
N PHE A 277 -3.64 -8.62 20.31
CA PHE A 277 -3.60 -8.30 18.90
C PHE A 277 -2.45 -7.34 18.61
N GLY A 278 -1.54 -7.73 17.72
CA GLY A 278 -0.59 -6.82 17.08
C GLY A 278 -1.23 -6.27 15.80
N ASP A 279 -1.75 -5.04 15.89
CA ASP A 279 -2.33 -4.31 14.77
C ASP A 279 -1.54 -3.01 14.55
N LEU A 280 -0.22 -3.21 14.47
CA LEU A 280 0.81 -2.18 14.30
C LEU A 280 1.26 -2.17 12.83
N THR A 281 2.41 -1.55 12.56
CA THR A 281 3.08 -1.56 11.26
C THR A 281 3.43 -2.96 10.78
N ASP A 282 3.49 -3.12 9.46
CA ASP A 282 3.91 -4.34 8.75
C ASP A 282 5.26 -4.90 9.21
N ILE A 283 5.49 -6.19 8.94
CA ILE A 283 6.79 -6.84 9.18
C ILE A 283 7.84 -6.16 8.27
N PRO A 284 9.01 -5.76 8.79
CA PRO A 284 9.97 -5.03 7.98
C PRO A 284 10.51 -5.89 6.82
N ILE A 285 10.51 -5.34 5.60
CA ILE A 285 11.08 -5.98 4.42
C ILE A 285 12.55 -5.56 4.29
N SER A 286 13.47 -6.50 4.56
CA SER A 286 14.92 -6.25 4.60
C SER A 286 15.72 -7.47 4.18
N GLU A 287 17.04 -7.31 3.97
CA GLU A 287 17.95 -8.44 3.70
C GLU A 287 18.27 -9.27 4.96
N SER A 288 18.00 -8.73 6.16
CA SER A 288 18.24 -9.40 7.44
C SER A 288 17.32 -8.86 8.53
N ALA A 289 17.05 -9.69 9.55
CA ALA A 289 16.23 -9.34 10.71
C ALA A 289 16.98 -8.45 11.72
N CYS A 290 17.43 -7.27 11.28
CA CYS A 290 18.12 -6.28 12.10
C CYS A 290 17.60 -4.88 11.81
N GLY A 291 17.89 -3.95 12.72
CA GLY A 291 17.45 -2.55 12.62
C GLY A 291 16.24 -2.25 13.50
N GLU A 292 15.96 -0.97 13.65
CA GLU A 292 15.02 -0.43 14.65
C GLU A 292 13.62 -1.05 14.57
N LEU A 293 13.10 -1.28 13.35
CA LEU A 293 11.77 -1.86 13.17
C LEU A 293 11.71 -3.35 13.58
N TRP A 294 12.76 -4.13 13.26
CA TRP A 294 12.84 -5.53 13.69
C TRP A 294 13.00 -5.64 15.20
N GLU A 295 13.87 -4.82 15.78
CA GLU A 295 14.07 -4.76 17.24
C GLU A 295 12.79 -4.36 17.97
N PHE A 296 12.05 -3.39 17.45
CA PHE A 296 10.76 -2.97 17.98
C PHE A 296 9.74 -4.11 17.92
N MET A 297 9.56 -4.76 16.76
CA MET A 297 8.62 -5.87 16.59
C MET A 297 8.96 -7.05 17.52
N ILE A 298 10.23 -7.44 17.63
CA ILE A 298 10.67 -8.50 18.54
C ILE A 298 10.40 -8.11 20.00
N THR A 299 10.68 -6.85 20.36
CA THR A 299 10.41 -6.33 21.72
C THR A 299 8.93 -6.39 22.07
N ILE A 300 8.05 -6.04 21.12
CA ILE A 300 6.59 -6.15 21.28
C ILE A 300 6.18 -7.60 21.48
N LEU A 301 6.67 -8.53 20.65
CA LEU A 301 6.38 -9.95 20.78
C LEU A 301 6.82 -10.49 22.16
N GLU A 302 8.07 -10.26 22.55
CA GLU A 302 8.56 -10.71 23.86
C GLU A 302 7.76 -10.12 25.03
N SER A 303 7.38 -8.85 24.95
CA SER A 303 6.60 -8.16 25.98
C SER A 303 5.16 -8.66 26.04
N ALA A 304 4.55 -8.91 24.90
CA ALA A 304 3.21 -9.49 24.80
C ALA A 304 3.17 -10.89 25.43
N PHE A 305 4.13 -11.76 25.11
CA PHE A 305 4.20 -13.12 25.67
C PHE A 305 4.43 -13.13 27.19
N LYS A 306 5.04 -12.08 27.77
CA LYS A 306 5.14 -11.92 29.24
C LYS A 306 3.80 -11.65 29.91
N ILE A 307 2.80 -11.13 29.22
CA ILE A 307 1.45 -10.89 29.77
C ILE A 307 0.37 -11.80 29.16
N LEU A 308 0.75 -12.76 28.32
CA LEU A 308 -0.17 -13.73 27.75
C LEU A 308 -0.44 -14.87 28.75
N LYS A 309 -1.69 -15.33 28.86
CA LYS A 309 -2.03 -16.56 29.59
C LYS A 309 -1.39 -17.77 28.91
N PRO A 310 -1.13 -18.88 29.62
CA PRO A 310 -0.59 -20.10 29.01
C PRO A 310 -1.43 -20.66 27.86
N SER A 311 -2.76 -20.49 27.91
CA SER A 311 -3.70 -20.85 26.84
C SER A 311 -4.03 -19.71 25.89
N GLY A 312 -3.42 -18.54 26.08
CA GLY A 312 -3.69 -17.34 25.30
C GLY A 312 -3.07 -17.38 23.92
N LYS A 313 -3.50 -16.46 23.07
CA LYS A 313 -3.05 -16.33 21.68
C LYS A 313 -2.64 -14.89 21.37
N PHE A 314 -1.51 -14.74 20.68
CA PHE A 314 -1.12 -13.51 20.02
C PHE A 314 -1.56 -13.58 18.55
N MET A 315 -2.32 -12.59 18.09
CA MET A 315 -2.90 -12.51 16.75
C MET A 315 -2.29 -11.31 16.04
N THR A 316 -1.81 -11.46 14.81
CA THR A 316 -1.23 -10.34 14.06
C THR A 316 -1.39 -10.54 12.57
N HIS A 317 -1.47 -9.44 11.83
CA HIS A 317 -1.21 -9.46 10.40
C HIS A 317 0.32 -9.46 10.17
N ALA A 318 0.74 -9.76 8.93
CA ALA A 318 2.15 -9.95 8.60
C ALA A 318 2.59 -9.10 7.41
N ASN A 319 2.52 -9.65 6.21
CA ASN A 319 2.87 -9.02 4.94
C ASN A 319 2.06 -9.67 3.80
N GLY A 320 2.13 -9.08 2.62
CA GLY A 320 1.60 -9.67 1.40
C GLY A 320 2.25 -11.02 1.08
N ALA A 321 1.47 -11.93 0.49
CA ALA A 321 1.88 -13.29 0.20
C ALA A 321 3.05 -13.39 -0.80
N ASN A 322 3.34 -12.30 -1.51
CA ASN A 322 4.46 -12.19 -2.45
C ASN A 322 5.78 -11.76 -1.80
N CYS A 323 5.85 -11.67 -0.46
CA CYS A 323 7.07 -11.34 0.29
C CYS A 323 7.62 -12.55 1.10
N PRO A 324 7.90 -13.71 0.47
CA PRO A 324 8.20 -14.95 1.18
C PRO A 324 9.47 -14.88 2.03
N GLU A 325 10.47 -14.10 1.65
CA GLU A 325 11.70 -13.91 2.42
C GLU A 325 11.41 -13.21 3.75
N SER A 326 10.60 -12.14 3.75
CA SER A 326 10.23 -11.41 4.96
C SER A 326 9.43 -12.28 5.94
N LEU A 327 8.48 -13.07 5.41
CA LEU A 327 7.66 -13.99 6.19
C LEU A 327 8.52 -15.11 6.78
N LYS A 328 9.49 -15.63 6.03
CA LYS A 328 10.41 -16.63 6.53
C LYS A 328 11.29 -16.09 7.66
N MET A 329 11.84 -14.88 7.51
CA MET A 329 12.61 -14.24 8.58
C MET A 329 11.77 -14.04 9.84
N TYR A 330 10.51 -13.60 9.68
CA TYR A 330 9.59 -13.48 10.81
C TYR A 330 9.39 -14.81 11.54
N GLU A 331 9.16 -15.89 10.79
CA GLU A 331 9.03 -17.24 11.36
C GLU A 331 10.31 -17.70 12.08
N GLU A 332 11.49 -17.39 11.53
CA GLU A 332 12.77 -17.67 12.16
C GLU A 332 12.96 -16.92 13.48
N GLU A 333 12.50 -15.66 13.59
CA GLU A 333 12.50 -14.92 14.85
C GLU A 333 11.49 -15.48 15.86
N LEU A 334 10.29 -15.88 15.42
CA LEU A 334 9.31 -16.52 16.31
C LEU A 334 9.87 -17.79 16.98
N LEU A 335 10.65 -18.59 16.24
CA LEU A 335 11.26 -19.81 16.77
C LEU A 335 12.35 -19.54 17.83
N LYS A 336 12.87 -18.32 17.92
CA LYS A 336 13.87 -17.91 18.92
C LYS A 336 13.24 -17.49 20.25
N LEU A 337 11.94 -17.14 20.25
CA LEU A 337 11.23 -16.68 21.44
C LEU A 337 11.30 -17.69 22.60
N LYS A 338 11.34 -17.14 23.82
CA LYS A 338 11.33 -17.91 25.08
C LYS A 338 10.23 -17.38 26.01
N PRO A 339 9.33 -18.25 26.52
CA PRO A 339 9.19 -19.68 26.25
C PRO A 339 8.91 -20.02 24.77
N PRO A 340 9.21 -21.25 24.31
CA PRO A 340 8.99 -21.63 22.92
C PRO A 340 7.53 -21.46 22.50
N VAL A 341 7.33 -21.01 21.26
CA VAL A 341 6.01 -20.78 20.68
C VAL A 341 5.76 -21.70 19.48
N LYS A 342 4.49 -21.83 19.11
CA LYS A 342 4.03 -22.41 17.86
C LYS A 342 3.07 -21.43 17.20
N PHE A 343 2.95 -21.49 15.88
CA PHE A 343 2.05 -20.62 15.13
C PHE A 343 1.27 -21.37 14.06
N THR A 344 0.10 -20.82 13.74
CA THR A 344 -0.72 -21.19 12.57
C THR A 344 -0.92 -19.96 11.71
N LYS A 345 -1.14 -20.17 10.41
CA LYS A 345 -1.27 -19.08 9.43
C LYS A 345 -2.61 -19.16 8.72
N SER A 346 -3.22 -18.00 8.48
CA SER A 346 -4.36 -17.83 7.58
C SER A 346 -4.00 -16.77 6.54
N LYS A 347 -4.67 -16.83 5.39
CA LYS A 347 -4.51 -15.83 4.34
C LYS A 347 -5.86 -15.41 3.81
N ALA A 348 -5.96 -14.15 3.40
CA ALA A 348 -7.13 -13.61 2.73
C ALA A 348 -6.71 -12.58 1.70
N PHE A 349 -7.50 -12.46 0.62
CA PHE A 349 -7.36 -11.34 -0.30
C PHE A 349 -8.02 -10.10 0.33
N VAL A 350 -7.23 -9.06 0.59
CA VAL A 350 -7.72 -7.80 1.16
C VAL A 350 -8.02 -6.84 0.01
N PRO A 351 -9.29 -6.44 -0.21
CA PRO A 351 -9.69 -5.65 -1.36
C PRO A 351 -8.85 -4.40 -1.58
N SER A 352 -8.59 -3.63 -0.53
CA SER A 352 -7.83 -2.39 -0.67
C SER A 352 -6.32 -2.59 -0.77
N PHE A 353 -5.78 -3.75 -0.42
CA PHE A 353 -4.36 -4.04 -0.62
C PHE A 353 -4.09 -4.57 -2.03
N LEU A 354 -5.14 -5.03 -2.72
CA LEU A 354 -5.07 -5.67 -4.03
C LEU A 354 -4.09 -6.87 -4.04
N GLU A 355 -3.98 -7.56 -2.91
CA GLU A 355 -3.12 -8.73 -2.72
C GLU A 355 -3.64 -9.69 -1.64
N GLU A 356 -3.14 -10.93 -1.67
CA GLU A 356 -3.32 -11.85 -0.56
C GLU A 356 -2.41 -11.45 0.59
N TRP A 357 -2.94 -11.37 1.81
CA TRP A 357 -2.21 -11.00 3.02
C TRP A 357 -2.14 -12.17 4.01
N TRP A 358 -1.02 -12.32 4.71
CA TRP A 358 -0.85 -13.33 5.74
C TRP A 358 -1.19 -12.82 7.13
N PHE A 359 -1.80 -13.69 7.92
CA PHE A 359 -2.12 -13.47 9.33
C PHE A 359 -1.61 -14.65 10.15
N TYR A 360 -1.12 -14.36 11.35
CA TYR A 360 -0.51 -15.32 12.26
C TYR A 360 -1.28 -15.38 13.57
N GLN A 361 -1.53 -16.60 14.01
CA GLN A 361 -1.96 -16.91 15.37
C GLN A 361 -0.81 -17.65 16.06
N ILE A 362 -0.30 -17.07 17.13
CA ILE A 362 0.88 -17.54 17.85
C ILE A 362 0.48 -17.89 19.28
N SER A 363 0.94 -19.04 19.76
CA SER A 363 0.62 -19.54 21.10
C SER A 363 1.84 -20.24 21.70
N PHE A 364 1.84 -20.43 23.03
CA PHE A 364 2.89 -21.22 23.66
C PHE A 364 2.95 -22.64 23.09
N ASN A 365 4.15 -23.16 22.92
CA ASN A 365 4.35 -24.57 22.60
C ASN A 365 4.11 -25.39 23.87
N THR A 366 2.99 -26.10 23.90
CA THR A 366 2.43 -26.77 25.08
C THR A 366 3.27 -27.94 25.62
N THR A 367 4.41 -28.27 25.00
CA THR A 367 5.31 -29.32 25.50
C THR A 367 6.19 -28.90 26.67
N ASP A 368 6.32 -27.60 26.96
CA ASP A 368 7.25 -27.07 27.98
C ASP A 368 6.57 -26.32 29.15
N LEU A 369 5.24 -26.37 29.27
CA LEU A 369 4.58 -25.94 30.50
C LEU A 369 4.76 -27.06 31.52
N GLY A 370 5.97 -27.14 32.09
CA GLY A 370 6.28 -28.04 33.18
C GLY A 370 5.22 -27.90 34.27
N ASP A 371 4.73 -29.04 34.75
CA ASP A 371 3.94 -29.13 35.96
C ASP A 371 4.66 -28.33 37.06
N ALA A 372 4.10 -27.19 37.44
CA ALA A 372 4.58 -26.34 38.52
C ALA A 372 3.42 -26.01 39.46
#